data_AF-A0AAE4IN56-F1
#
_entry.id   AF-A0AAE4IN56-F1
#
_cell.length_a   1.000
_cell.length_b   1.000
_cell.length_c   1.000
_cell.angle_alpha   90.00
_cell.angle_beta   90.00
_cell.angle_gamma   90.00
#
_symmetry.space_group_name_H-M   'P 1'
#
loop_
_entity.id
_entity.type
_entity.pdbx_description
1 polymer ?
#
loop_
_entity_poly.entity_id
_entity_poly.type
_entity_poly.pdbx_seq_one_letter_code
_entity_poly.pdbx_strand_id
1 'polypeptide(L)'
;MTESLYDQDLNERLQPILRGVDPSTLSLEAKRKAVDGRLKSRWFQLAFNLAILAFFGYGWATGISQLQVSWWWVILLVFGINFSLIAWQIRSLRHILKKLDEHPDHTP
;
A
#
# COMPACT_ATOMS: atom_id res chain seq x y z
N MET A 1 -29.51 11.92 4.57
CA MET A 1 -28.89 12.42 3.32
C MET A 1 -27.36 12.36 3.31
N THR A 2 -26.69 12.23 4.45
CA THR A 2 -25.22 12.11 4.57
C THR A 2 -24.68 10.69 4.33
N GLU A 3 -25.49 9.66 4.60
CA GLU A 3 -25.10 8.24 4.50
C GLU A 3 -24.85 7.78 3.06
N SER A 4 -25.76 8.10 2.13
CA SER A 4 -25.59 7.77 0.71
C SER A 4 -24.33 8.41 0.09
N LEU A 5 -23.91 9.57 0.58
CA LEU A 5 -22.73 10.28 0.08
C LEU A 5 -21.43 9.66 0.66
N TYR A 6 -21.50 9.14 1.88
CA TYR A 6 -20.41 8.40 2.53
C TYR A 6 -20.13 7.06 1.82
N ASP A 7 -21.18 6.29 1.53
CA ASP A 7 -21.05 5.01 0.81
C ASP A 7 -20.55 5.20 -0.62
N GLN A 8 -20.92 6.31 -1.26
CA GLN A 8 -20.45 6.66 -2.60
C GLN A 8 -18.95 6.99 -2.62
N ASP A 9 -18.43 7.83 -1.70
CA ASP A 9 -16.98 8.12 -1.57
C ASP A 9 -16.19 6.84 -1.25
N LEU A 10 -16.74 5.95 -0.43
CA LEU A 10 -16.08 4.70 -0.08
C LEU A 10 -16.02 3.74 -1.28
N ASN A 11 -17.12 3.59 -2.02
CA ASN A 11 -17.17 2.74 -3.21
C ASN A 11 -16.25 3.25 -4.34
N GLU A 12 -16.15 4.56 -4.56
CA GLU A 12 -15.19 5.14 -5.52
C GLU A 12 -13.73 4.81 -5.14
N ARG A 13 -13.40 4.84 -3.85
CA ARG A 13 -12.06 4.48 -3.36
C ARG A 13 -11.76 2.98 -3.46
N LEU A 14 -12.79 2.13 -3.40
CA LEU A 14 -12.69 0.67 -3.52
C LEU A 14 -12.66 0.17 -4.97
N GLN A 15 -13.25 0.90 -5.92
CA GLN A 15 -13.26 0.54 -7.34
C GLN A 15 -11.86 0.21 -7.92
N PRO A 16 -10.81 1.04 -7.71
CA PRO A 16 -9.46 0.71 -8.18
C PRO A 16 -8.81 -0.44 -7.38
N ILE A 17 -9.36 -0.79 -6.21
CA ILE A 17 -8.90 -1.90 -5.37
C ILE A 17 -9.47 -3.23 -5.87
N LEU A 18 -10.73 -3.25 -6.28
CA LEU A 18 -11.50 -4.44 -6.60
C LEU A 18 -11.43 -4.89 -8.07
N ARG A 19 -10.60 -4.24 -8.91
CA ARG A 19 -10.31 -4.65 -10.31
C ARG A 19 -11.58 -4.97 -11.13
N GLY A 20 -12.57 -4.08 -11.11
CA GLY A 20 -13.78 -4.21 -11.92
C GLY A 20 -14.91 -5.01 -11.27
N VAL A 21 -14.77 -5.43 -10.02
CA VAL A 21 -15.90 -5.91 -9.22
C VAL A 21 -16.57 -4.70 -8.56
N ASP A 22 -17.89 -4.58 -8.74
CA ASP A 22 -18.68 -3.52 -8.13
C ASP A 22 -18.66 -3.68 -6.61
N PRO A 23 -18.09 -2.73 -5.85
CA PRO A 23 -18.08 -2.80 -4.40
C PRO A 23 -19.49 -2.87 -3.81
N SER A 24 -20.54 -2.35 -4.46
CA SER A 24 -21.91 -2.48 -3.95
C SER A 24 -22.42 -3.93 -3.88
N THR A 25 -21.80 -4.85 -4.62
CA THR A 25 -22.22 -6.26 -4.70
C THR A 25 -21.42 -7.20 -3.77
N LEU A 26 -20.40 -6.69 -3.09
CA LEU A 26 -19.52 -7.47 -2.22
C LEU A 26 -19.87 -7.29 -0.74
N SER A 27 -19.86 -8.40 0.01
CA SER A 27 -19.99 -8.35 1.46
C SER A 27 -18.86 -7.55 2.11
N LEU A 28 -19.14 -6.96 3.27
CA LEU A 28 -18.19 -6.15 4.03
C LEU A 28 -16.89 -6.93 4.33
N GLU A 29 -17.02 -8.23 4.62
CA GLU A 29 -15.90 -9.15 4.83
C GLU A 29 -15.04 -9.34 3.57
N ALA A 30 -15.66 -9.48 2.40
CA ALA A 30 -14.96 -9.61 1.13
C ALA A 30 -14.19 -8.34 0.76
N LYS A 31 -14.78 -7.15 1.00
CA LYS A 31 -14.09 -5.86 0.84
C LYS A 31 -12.89 -5.76 1.77
N ARG A 32 -13.06 -6.12 3.05
CA ARG A 32 -12.00 -6.12 4.06
C ARG A 32 -10.84 -7.03 3.67
N LYS A 33 -11.14 -8.26 3.24
CA LYS A 33 -10.13 -9.23 2.79
C LYS A 33 -9.34 -8.73 1.57
N ALA A 34 -9.99 -8.04 0.63
CA ALA A 34 -9.32 -7.46 -0.54
C ALA A 34 -8.36 -6.31 -0.15
N VAL A 35 -8.81 -5.40 0.72
CA VAL A 35 -8.00 -4.29 1.22
C VAL A 35 -6.84 -4.79 2.08
N ASP A 36 -7.08 -5.76 2.98
CA ASP A 36 -6.05 -6.38 3.82
C ASP A 36 -5.02 -7.16 2.99
N GLY A 37 -5.46 -7.88 1.96
CA GLY A 37 -4.58 -8.57 1.02
C GLY A 37 -3.63 -7.60 0.28
N ARG A 38 -4.17 -6.47 -0.21
CA ARG A 38 -3.32 -5.42 -0.81
C ARG A 38 -2.39 -4.78 0.21
N LEU A 39 -2.86 -4.56 1.44
CA LEU A 39 -2.05 -3.98 2.51
C LEU A 39 -0.83 -4.87 2.82
N LYS A 40 -1.04 -6.19 2.99
CA LYS A 40 0.03 -7.17 3.19
C LYS A 40 1.01 -7.20 2.03
N SER A 41 0.52 -7.19 0.79
CA SER A 41 1.37 -7.15 -0.41
C SER A 41 2.27 -5.90 -0.45
N ARG A 42 1.73 -4.72 -0.10
CA ARG A 42 2.53 -3.47 -0.05
C ARG A 42 3.55 -3.48 1.08
N TRP A 43 3.21 -4.02 2.24
CA TRP A 43 4.17 -4.22 3.33
C TRP A 43 5.29 -5.18 2.94
N PHE A 44 4.96 -6.28 2.26
CA PHE A 44 5.96 -7.20 1.72
C PHE A 44 6.87 -6.51 0.71
N GLN A 45 6.32 -5.71 -0.20
CA GLN A 45 7.10 -4.92 -1.15
C GLN A 45 8.05 -3.94 -0.45
N LEU A 46 7.61 -3.29 0.64
CA LEU A 46 8.43 -2.39 1.44
C LEU A 46 9.59 -3.16 2.12
N ALA A 47 9.30 -4.31 2.73
CA ALA A 47 10.29 -5.15 3.38
C ALA A 47 11.31 -5.71 2.37
N PHE A 48 10.85 -6.15 1.21
CA PHE A 48 11.70 -6.64 0.13
C PHE A 48 12.60 -5.55 -0.44
N ASN A 49 12.05 -4.36 -0.68
CA ASN A 49 12.85 -3.19 -1.06
C ASN A 49 13.94 -2.92 0.00
N LEU A 50 13.59 -2.90 1.28
CA LEU A 50 14.56 -2.68 2.35
C LEU A 50 15.66 -3.76 2.37
N ALA A 51 15.31 -5.02 2.13
CA ALA A 51 16.27 -6.11 2.02
C ALA A 51 17.23 -5.93 0.83
N ILE A 52 16.72 -5.47 -0.32
CA ILE A 52 17.56 -5.12 -1.48
C ILE A 52 18.53 -4.00 -1.11
N LEU A 53 18.04 -2.92 -0.49
CA LEU A 53 18.90 -1.80 -0.10
C LEU A 53 20.00 -2.26 0.88
N ALA A 54 19.66 -3.09 1.86
CA ALA A 54 20.62 -3.66 2.79
C ALA A 54 21.64 -4.57 2.09
N PHE A 55 21.21 -5.39 1.13
CA PHE A 55 22.09 -6.25 0.34
C PHE A 55 23.11 -5.43 -0.47
N PHE A 56 22.65 -4.40 -1.18
CA PHE A 56 23.55 -3.50 -1.91
C PHE A 56 24.49 -2.75 -0.95
N GLY A 57 23.96 -2.28 0.19
CA GLY A 57 24.74 -1.53 1.18
C GLY A 57 25.86 -2.38 1.78
N TYR A 58 25.56 -3.63 2.11
CA TYR A 58 26.54 -4.61 2.56
C TYR A 58 27.58 -4.92 1.48
N GLY A 59 27.16 -5.16 0.24
CA GLY A 59 28.05 -5.43 -0.88
C GLY A 59 29.04 -4.29 -1.16
N TRP A 60 28.63 -3.03 -0.96
CA TRP A 60 29.55 -1.89 -1.07
C TRP A 60 30.46 -1.72 0.14
N ALA A 61 29.95 -1.89 1.36
CA ALA A 61 30.77 -1.80 2.58
C ALA A 61 31.87 -2.88 2.63
N THR A 62 31.61 -4.05 2.03
CA THR A 62 32.58 -5.16 1.93
C THR A 62 33.45 -5.10 0.67
N GLY A 63 33.27 -4.10 -0.19
CA GLY A 63 34.04 -3.93 -1.43
C GLY A 63 33.72 -4.95 -2.52
N ILE A 64 32.69 -5.78 -2.35
CA ILE A 64 32.20 -6.73 -3.38
C ILE A 64 31.62 -5.95 -4.57
N SER A 65 30.95 -4.82 -4.30
CA SER A 65 30.33 -3.99 -5.32
C SER A 65 31.23 -2.80 -5.71
N GLN A 66 31.62 -2.73 -6.98
CA GLN A 66 32.37 -1.59 -7.56
C GLN A 66 31.48 -0.40 -7.94
N LEU A 67 30.31 -0.27 -7.31
CA LEU A 67 29.45 0.90 -7.50
C LEU A 67 30.20 2.17 -7.09
N GLN A 68 30.37 3.11 -8.02
CA GLN A 68 30.94 4.41 -7.69
C GLN A 68 30.04 5.13 -6.67
N VAL A 69 30.66 5.90 -5.78
CA VAL A 69 29.98 6.67 -4.73
C VAL A 69 28.88 7.60 -5.28
N SER A 70 29.03 8.09 -6.51
CA SER A 70 28.01 8.89 -7.21
C SER A 70 26.69 8.13 -7.43
N TRP A 71 26.74 6.83 -7.74
CA TRP A 71 25.56 6.01 -7.96
C TRP A 71 24.80 5.67 -6.68
N TRP A 72 25.46 5.71 -5.52
CA TRP A 72 24.82 5.51 -4.23
C TRP A 72 23.73 6.53 -3.94
N TRP A 73 23.98 7.80 -4.27
CA TRP A 73 22.99 8.86 -4.10
C TRP A 73 21.76 8.66 -4.99
N VAL A 74 21.96 8.16 -6.22
CA VAL A 74 20.85 7.83 -7.13
C VAL A 74 20.02 6.67 -6.58
N ILE A 75 20.68 5.60 -6.10
CA ILE A 75 20.00 4.45 -5.50
C ILE A 75 19.20 4.89 -4.27
N LEU A 76 19.81 5.67 -3.37
CA LEU A 76 19.13 6.17 -2.17
C LEU A 76 17.97 7.11 -2.51
N LEU A 77 18.10 7.96 -3.53
CA LEU A 77 17.03 8.85 -3.98
C LEU A 77 15.85 8.05 -4.55
N VAL A 78 16.12 7.14 -5.49
CA VAL A 78 15.08 6.29 -6.10
C VAL A 78 14.41 5.41 -5.04
N PHE A 79 15.20 4.89 -4.09
CA PHE A 79 14.70 4.13 -2.96
C PHE A 79 13.80 4.96 -2.05
N GLY A 80 14.26 6.15 -1.66
CA GLY A 80 13.51 7.06 -0.79
C GLY A 80 12.17 7.48 -1.40
N ILE A 81 12.15 7.77 -2.71
CA ILE A 81 10.91 8.08 -3.44
C ILE A 81 9.97 6.87 -3.47
N ASN A 82 10.48 5.68 -3.84
CA ASN A 82 9.67 4.45 -3.87
C ASN A 82 9.11 4.10 -2.49
N PHE A 83 9.95 4.20 -1.45
CA PHE A 83 9.57 3.96 -0.07
C PHE A 83 8.46 4.92 0.37
N SER A 84 8.61 6.21 0.08
CA SER A 84 7.61 7.24 0.42
C SER A 84 6.27 6.99 -0.26
N LEU A 85 6.28 6.63 -1.55
CA LEU A 85 5.07 6.29 -2.31
C LEU A 85 4.36 5.05 -1.73
N ILE A 86 5.11 3.98 -1.44
CA ILE A 86 4.54 2.76 -0.86
C ILE A 86 4.00 3.03 0.55
N ALA A 87 4.73 3.77 1.38
CA ALA A 87 4.29 4.16 2.72
C ALA A 87 2.99 4.99 2.68
N TRP A 88 2.87 5.91 1.73
CA TRP A 88 1.65 6.68 1.52
C TRP A 88 0.47 5.80 1.10
N GLN A 89 0.68 4.86 0.18
CA GLN A 89 -0.35 3.89 -0.23
C GLN A 89 -0.81 3.00 0.93
N ILE A 90 0.12 2.53 1.77
CA ILE A 90 -0.18 1.75 2.98
C ILE A 90 -1.04 2.58 3.94
N ARG A 91 -0.71 3.87 4.13
CA ARG A 91 -1.50 4.77 4.98
C ARG A 91 -2.92 4.98 4.42
N SER A 92 -3.04 5.17 3.11
CA SER A 92 -4.34 5.30 2.45
C SER A 92 -5.19 4.03 2.60
N LEU A 93 -4.60 2.85 2.37
CA LEU A 93 -5.28 1.56 2.54
C LEU A 93 -5.73 1.33 3.98
N ARG A 94 -4.89 1.67 4.97
CA ARG A 94 -5.27 1.62 6.40
C ARG A 94 -6.43 2.55 6.72
N HIS A 95 -6.47 3.73 6.12
CA HIS A 95 -7.58 4.65 6.32
C HIS A 95 -8.89 4.09 5.74
N ILE A 96 -8.84 3.46 4.57
CA ILE A 96 -9.99 2.76 3.97
C ILE A 96 -10.43 1.60 4.88
N LEU A 97 -9.50 0.76 5.33
CA LEU A 97 -9.82 -0.36 6.21
C LEU A 97 -10.44 0.11 7.54
N LYS A 98 -9.91 1.19 8.12
CA LYS A 98 -10.47 1.80 9.33
C LYS A 98 -11.89 2.33 9.10
N LYS A 99 -12.15 2.98 7.96
CA LYS A 99 -13.51 3.41 7.57
C LYS A 99 -14.49 2.25 7.42
N LEU A 100 -14.03 1.10 6.92
CA LEU A 100 -14.85 -0.12 6.86
C LEU A 100 -15.12 -0.70 8.25
N ASP A 101 -14.12 -0.69 9.14
CA ASP A 101 -14.27 -1.22 10.50
C ASP A 101 -15.13 -0.29 11.41
N GLU A 102 -15.13 1.04 11.17
CA GLU A 102 -15.94 2.01 11.92
C GLU A 102 -17.43 2.05 11.52
N HIS A 103 -17.78 1.58 10.32
CA HIS A 103 -19.18 1.44 9.86
C HIS A 103 -19.48 -0.03 9.48
N PRO A 104 -19.60 -0.93 10.46
CA PRO A 104 -19.67 -2.37 10.21
C PRO A 104 -21.01 -2.86 9.63
N ASP A 105 -22.12 -2.13 9.79
CA ASP A 105 -23.40 -2.35 9.09
C ASP A 105 -24.45 -1.40 9.66
N HIS A 106 -25.09 -0.60 8.80
CA HIS A 106 -26.52 -0.32 8.96
C HIS A 106 -27.22 -0.87 7.72
N THR A 107 -27.43 -2.18 7.73
CA THR A 107 -28.52 -2.78 6.97
C THR A 107 -29.84 -2.25 7.56
N PRO A 108 -30.81 -1.78 6.75
CA PRO A 108 -32.18 -1.59 7.22
C PRO A 108 -32.84 -2.91 7.61
#